data_AF-A0AA43GS56-F1
#
_entry.id   AF-A0AA43GS56-F1
#
_cell.length_a   1.000
_cell.length_b   1.000
_cell.length_c   1.000
_cell.angle_alpha   90.00
_cell.angle_beta   90.00
_cell.angle_gamma   90.00
#
_symmetry.space_group_name_H-M   'P 1'
#
loop_
_entity.id
_entity.type
_entity.pdbx_description
1 polymer ?
#
loop_
_entity_poly.entity_id
_entity_poly.type
_entity_poly.pdbx_seq_one_letter_code
_entity_poly.pdbx_strand_id
1 'polypeptide(L)' 'LSISQIVNALKGVSSPRYGQGGFPKPYGKQALWSPSYFVSSVGGAPLEVLKKYIQNLEKPSFYGGVLKPLF' A
#
# COMPACT_ATOMS: atom_id res chain seq x y z
N LEU A 1 -0.38 4.16 -7.27
CA LEU A 1 0.79 3.27 -7.43
C LEU A 1 0.37 1.86 -7.04
N SER A 2 0.55 0.86 -7.90
CA SER A 2 0.17 -0.51 -7.56
C SER A 2 1.20 -1.17 -6.64
N ILE A 3 0.76 -2.13 -5.84
CA ILE A 3 1.66 -2.91 -4.97
C ILE A 3 2.70 -3.66 -5.81
N SER A 4 2.28 -4.20 -6.96
CA SER A 4 3.17 -4.89 -7.90
C SER A 4 4.30 -3.99 -8.41
N GLN A 5 4.01 -2.73 -8.75
CA GLN A 5 5.01 -1.77 -9.20
C GLN A 5 6.06 -1.48 -8.13
N ILE A 6 5.62 -1.28 -6.88
CA ILE A 6 6.53 -1.02 -5.74
C ILE A 6 7.44 -2.23 -5.52
N VAL A 7 6.86 -3.43 -5.44
CA VAL A 7 7.63 -4.66 -5.21
C VAL A 7 8.63 -4.91 -6.33
N ASN A 8 8.23 -4.74 -7.58
CA ASN A 8 9.12 -4.92 -8.73
C ASN A 8 10.28 -3.92 -8.72
N ALA A 9 10.02 -2.65 -8.39
CA ALA A 9 11.07 -1.65 -8.26
C ALA A 9 12.05 -2.02 -7.14
N LEU A 10 11.56 -2.40 -5.96
CA LEU A 10 12.40 -2.79 -4.82
C LEU A 10 13.27 -4.01 -5.13
N LYS A 11 12.67 -5.09 -5.66
CA LYS A 11 13.39 -6.31 -6.05
C LYS A 11 14.39 -6.04 -7.18
N GLY A 12 13.98 -5.28 -8.19
CA GLY A 12 14.78 -4.94 -9.36
C GLY A 12 15.99 -4.07 -9.02
N VAL A 13 15.87 -3.16 -8.07
CA VAL A 13 16.97 -2.26 -7.65
C VAL A 13 17.89 -2.93 -6.63
N SER A 14 17.35 -3.73 -5.71
CA SER A 14 18.17 -4.39 -4.67
C SER A 14 19.04 -5.51 -5.22
N SER A 15 18.57 -6.29 -6.20
CA SER A 15 19.32 -7.44 -6.76
C SER A 15 20.67 -7.05 -7.39
N PRO A 16 20.77 -6.01 -8.27
CA PRO A 16 22.04 -5.53 -8.80
C PRO A 16 22.95 -4.93 -7.73
N ARG A 17 22.41 -4.16 -6.78
CA ARG A 17 23.19 -3.55 -5.69
C ARG A 17 23.81 -4.60 -4.78
N TYR A 18 23.07 -5.69 -4.51
CA TYR A 18 23.59 -6.83 -3.77
C TYR A 18 24.79 -7.47 -4.49
N GLY A 19 24.69 -7.65 -5.81
CA GLY A 19 25.80 -8.15 -6.62
C GLY A 19 27.00 -7.20 -6.67
N GLN A 20 26.77 -5.89 -6.76
CA GLN A 20 27.84 -4.87 -6.72
C GLN A 20 28.58 -4.87 -5.36
N GLY A 21 27.90 -5.25 -4.28
CA GLY A 21 28.51 -5.45 -2.97
C GLY A 21 29.39 -6.70 -2.85
N GLY A 22 29.54 -7.50 -3.91
CA GLY A 22 30.34 -8.73 -3.91
C GLY A 22 29.70 -9.91 -3.19
N PHE A 23 28.42 -9.80 -2.81
CA PHE A 23 27.72 -10.87 -2.11
C PHE A 23 27.26 -11.96 -3.08
N PRO A 24 27.54 -13.25 -2.79
CA PRO A 24 27.11 -14.35 -3.64
C PRO A 24 25.60 -14.54 -3.54
N LYS A 25 24.96 -14.78 -4.68
CA LYS A 25 23.52 -15.07 -4.69
C LYS A 25 23.22 -16.41 -3.99
N PRO A 26 22.12 -16.51 -3.24
CA PRO A 26 21.78 -17.72 -2.51
C PRO A 26 21.67 -18.95 -3.41
N TYR A 27 22.14 -20.10 -2.94
CA TYR A 27 21.95 -21.42 -3.56
C TYR A 27 22.43 -21.53 -5.03
N GLY A 28 23.41 -20.71 -5.44
CA GLY A 28 23.90 -20.70 -6.83
C GLY A 28 22.87 -20.21 -7.85
N LYS A 29 21.79 -19.54 -7.40
CA LYS A 29 20.72 -19.05 -8.28
C LYS A 29 21.15 -17.80 -9.04
N GLN A 30 20.61 -17.64 -10.24
CA GLN A 30 20.87 -16.48 -11.09
C GLN A 30 20.19 -15.19 -10.58
N ALA A 31 19.13 -15.30 -9.78
CA ALA A 31 18.37 -14.17 -9.23
C ALA A 31 18.39 -14.16 -7.70
N LEU A 32 18.42 -12.96 -7.10
CA LEU A 32 18.39 -12.80 -5.65
C LEU A 32 17.02 -13.11 -5.05
N TRP A 33 15.95 -12.62 -5.68
CA TRP A 33 14.58 -12.74 -5.18
C TRP A 33 13.79 -13.79 -5.96
N SER A 34 12.87 -14.47 -5.26
CA SER A 34 11.81 -15.23 -5.93
C SER A 34 10.91 -14.27 -6.74
N PRO A 35 10.38 -14.69 -7.90
CA PRO A 35 9.38 -13.92 -8.64
C PRO A 35 8.16 -13.58 -7.76
N SER A 36 7.75 -14.50 -6.90
CA SER A 36 6.57 -14.36 -6.04
C SER A 36 6.77 -13.33 -4.91
N TYR A 37 5.67 -12.68 -4.51
CA TYR A 37 5.61 -11.82 -3.32
C TYR A 37 4.30 -12.04 -2.60
N PHE A 38 4.31 -11.83 -1.29
CA PHE A 38 3.12 -11.85 -0.44
C PHE A 38 2.95 -10.46 0.18
N VAL A 39 1.70 -9.99 0.24
CA VAL A 39 1.34 -8.74 0.88
C VAL A 39 0.04 -8.95 1.65
N SER A 40 0.00 -8.44 2.87
CA SER A 40 -1.20 -8.26 3.66
C SER A 40 -1.23 -6.83 4.20
N SER A 41 -2.43 -6.28 4.38
CA SER A 41 -2.59 -5.04 5.15
C SER A 41 -2.30 -5.33 6.62
N VAL A 42 -1.55 -4.43 7.26
CA VAL A 42 -1.32 -4.45 8.71
C VAL A 42 -2.04 -3.25 9.33
N GLY A 43 -2.91 -3.51 10.30
CA GLY A 43 -3.71 -2.49 10.99
C GLY A 43 -5.18 -2.43 10.54
N GLY A 44 -6.09 -2.56 11.50
CA GLY A 44 -7.46 -2.06 11.33
C GLY A 44 -7.47 -0.53 11.34
N ALA A 45 -8.55 0.10 10.87
CA ALA A 45 -8.66 1.56 10.95
C ALA A 45 -8.66 1.97 12.43
N PRO A 46 -7.67 2.76 12.90
CA PRO A 46 -7.69 3.30 14.25
C PRO A 46 -8.99 4.05 14.47
N LEU A 47 -9.53 4.03 15.69
CA LEU A 47 -10.77 4.72 16.01
C LEU A 47 -10.67 6.22 15.69
N GLU A 48 -9.46 6.81 15.79
CA GLU A 48 -9.17 8.17 15.36
C GLU A 48 -9.40 8.41 13.87
N VAL A 49 -9.04 7.44 13.01
CA VAL A 49 -9.26 7.54 11.55
C VAL A 49 -10.74 7.45 11.24
N LEU A 50 -11.49 6.58 11.93
CA LEU A 50 -12.94 6.48 11.77
C LEU A 50 -13.65 7.76 12.26
N LYS A 51 -13.23 8.32 13.39
CA LYS A 51 -13.76 9.60 13.90
C LYS A 51 -13.52 10.74 12.90
N LYS A 52 -12.31 10.85 12.35
CA LYS A 52 -11.98 11.85 11.32
C LYS A 52 -12.80 11.63 10.05
N TYR A 53 -13.01 10.39 9.63
CA TYR A 53 -13.87 10.07 8.50
C TYR A 53 -15.30 10.59 8.73
N ILE A 54 -15.91 10.27 9.88
CA ILE A 54 -17.27 10.71 10.23
C ILE A 54 -17.36 12.24 10.34
N GLN A 55 -16.34 12.90 10.90
CA GLN A 55 -16.30 14.37 11.02
C GLN A 55 -16.17 15.08 9.66
N ASN A 56 -15.45 14.47 8.72
CA ASN A 56 -15.23 15.02 7.38
C ASN A 56 -16.32 14.63 6.38
N LEU A 57 -17.30 13.81 6.78
CA LEU A 57 -18.52 13.63 5.98
C LEU A 57 -19.24 14.97 5.96
N GLU A 58 -19.57 15.45 4.76
CA GLU A 58 -20.46 16.60 4.60
C GLU A 58 -21.75 16.30 5.35
N LYS A 59 -22.05 17.12 6.35
CA LYS A 59 -23.34 17.03 7.04
C LYS A 59 -24.41 17.33 6.00
N PRO A 60 -25.39 16.44 5.78
CA PRO A 60 -26.43 16.71 4.81
C PRO A 60 -27.13 18.01 5.21
N SER A 61 -27.07 19.01 4.32
CA SER A 61 -27.73 20.29 4.53
C SER A 61 -29.23 20.07 4.43
N PHE A 62 -29.95 20.28 5.53
CA PHE A 62 -31.41 20.29 5.51
C PHE A 62 -31.89 21.67 5.05
N TYR A 63 -32.56 21.73 3.90
CA TYR A 63 -33.34 22.90 3.49
C TYR A 63 -34.82 22.57 3.67
N GLY A 64 -35.53 23.34 4.50
CA GLY A 64 -36.99 23.22 4.62
C GLY A 64 -37.51 21.86 5.11
N GLY A 65 -36.76 21.14 5.96
CA GLY A 65 -37.18 19.87 6.54
C GLY A 65 -36.92 18.62 5.67
N VAL A 66 -36.25 18.78 4.53
CA VAL A 66 -35.89 17.66 3.63
C VAL A 66 -34.37 17.49 3.59
N LEU A 67 -33.91 16.25 3.79
CA LEU A 67 -32.51 15.86 3.55
C LEU A 67 -32.21 16.02 2.06
N LYS A 68 -31.26 16.88 1.69
CA LYS A 68 -30.67 16.80 0.34
C LYS A 68 -29.90 15.48 0.22
N PRO A 69 -30.21 14.64 -0.78
CA PRO A 69 -29.35 13.50 -1.10
C PRO A 69 -28.00 14.02 -1.60
N LEU A 70 -26.92 13.38 -1.16
CA LEU A 70 -25.54 13.75 -1.49
C LEU A 70 -25.07 13.11 -2.82
N PHE A 71 -25.99 12.97 -3.79
CA PHE A 71 -25.73 12.38 -5.11
C PHE A 71 -26.03 13.39 -6.22
#